data_AF-J3ASF9-F1
#
_entry.id   AF-J3ASF9-F1
#
_cell.length_a   1.000
_cell.length_b   1.000
_cell.length_c   1.000
_cell.angle_alpha   90.00
_cell.angle_beta   90.00
_cell.angle_gamma   90.00
#
_symmetry.space_group_name_H-M   'P 1'
#
loop_
_entity.id
_entity.type
_entity.pdbx_description
1 polymer ?
#
loop_
_entity_poly.entity_id
_entity_poly.type
_entity_poly.pdbx_seq_one_letter_code
_entity_poly.pdbx_strand_id
1 'polypeptide(L)'
;APAAPPPAAAPTQAPAAAAPAPPPQVIDVTVILDDLATGNPQKLDWRHSIVDLMKLVGMESSLAERKELADELGYSGDKSDSASMNIWLHKQVIKKLSENGGKVPAELMD
;
A
#
# COMPACT_ATOMS: atom_id res chain seq x y z
N ALA A 1 16.62 78.82 4.98
CA ALA A 1 16.38 77.75 4.00
C ALA A 1 15.48 76.71 4.66
N PRO A 2 14.29 76.37 4.12
CA PRO A 2 13.42 75.37 4.70
C PRO A 2 13.81 73.94 4.28
N ALA A 3 13.76 73.01 5.25
CA ALA A 3 14.14 71.61 5.12
C ALA A 3 13.07 70.76 4.41
N ALA A 4 13.52 69.80 3.60
CA ALA A 4 12.69 68.87 2.85
C ALA A 4 12.13 67.73 3.73
N PRO A 5 10.92 67.20 3.44
CA PRO A 5 10.35 66.07 4.17
C PRO A 5 10.97 64.73 3.75
N PRO A 6 11.02 63.72 4.64
CA PRO A 6 11.52 62.37 4.32
C PRO A 6 10.49 61.53 3.54
N PRO A 7 10.93 60.47 2.83
CA PRO A 7 10.09 59.69 1.93
C PRO A 7 9.18 58.71 2.68
N ALA A 8 7.96 58.53 2.16
CA ALA A 8 6.97 57.58 2.65
C ALA A 8 7.38 56.14 2.34
N ALA A 9 7.33 55.28 3.35
CA ALA A 9 7.58 53.84 3.23
C ALA A 9 6.41 53.14 2.53
N ALA A 10 6.71 52.34 1.50
CA ALA A 10 5.75 51.51 0.80
C ALA A 10 5.28 50.32 1.67
N PRO A 11 4.02 49.89 1.56
CA PRO A 11 3.51 48.74 2.30
C PRO A 11 4.15 47.44 1.78
N THR A 12 4.78 46.70 2.69
CA THR A 12 5.29 45.36 2.41
C THR A 12 4.11 44.42 2.17
N GLN A 13 4.11 43.71 1.04
CA GLN A 13 3.10 42.70 0.73
C GLN A 13 3.32 41.51 1.66
N ALA A 14 2.31 41.18 2.46
CA ALA A 14 2.33 40.01 3.33
C ALA A 14 2.44 38.73 2.49
N PRO A 15 3.22 37.71 2.91
CA PRO A 15 3.28 36.44 2.22
C PRO A 15 1.90 35.79 2.18
N ALA A 16 1.42 35.47 0.97
CA ALA A 16 0.22 34.68 0.79
C ALA A 16 0.40 33.33 1.51
N ALA A 17 -0.48 33.06 2.48
CA ALA A 17 -0.51 31.78 3.18
C ALA A 17 -0.73 30.66 2.17
N ALA A 18 0.24 29.73 2.08
CA ALA A 18 0.12 28.53 1.28
C ALA A 18 -1.12 27.75 1.75
N ALA A 19 -2.01 27.42 0.81
CA ALA A 19 -3.16 26.57 1.07
C ALA A 19 -2.69 25.22 1.65
N PRO A 20 -3.38 24.67 2.67
CA PRO A 20 -3.02 23.37 3.23
C PRO A 20 -3.10 22.31 2.13
N ALA A 21 -2.01 21.55 1.96
CA ALA A 21 -1.98 20.40 1.07
C ALA A 21 -3.09 19.41 1.49
N PRO A 22 -3.81 18.79 0.53
CA PRO A 22 -4.83 17.81 0.85
C PRO A 22 -4.23 16.70 1.72
N PRO A 23 -4.98 16.19 2.71
CA PRO A 23 -4.49 15.13 3.58
C PRO A 23 -4.09 13.92 2.72
N PRO A 24 -3.01 13.20 3.09
CA PRO A 24 -2.64 11.99 2.41
C PRO A 24 -3.83 11.03 2.44
N GLN A 25 -4.22 10.56 1.26
CA GLN A 25 -5.26 9.56 1.10
C GLN A 25 -4.73 8.28 1.75
N VAL A 26 -5.17 7.97 2.97
CA VAL A 26 -4.82 6.71 3.64
C VAL A 26 -5.63 5.64 2.93
N ILE A 27 -4.98 4.98 1.99
CA ILE A 27 -5.58 3.87 1.27
C ILE A 27 -5.51 2.67 2.20
N ASP A 28 -6.68 2.15 2.59
CA ASP A 28 -6.77 0.94 3.40
C ASP A 28 -6.84 -0.26 2.45
N VAL A 29 -5.72 -0.96 2.33
CA VAL A 29 -5.57 -2.09 1.42
C VAL A 29 -6.55 -3.20 1.79
N THR A 30 -6.90 -3.36 3.06
CA THR A 30 -7.83 -4.42 3.48
C THR A 30 -9.25 -4.14 3.08
N VAL A 31 -9.69 -2.88 3.13
CA VAL A 31 -11.01 -2.50 2.63
C VAL A 31 -11.09 -2.77 1.12
N ILE A 32 -10.03 -2.47 0.37
CA ILE A 32 -9.98 -2.73 -1.08
C ILE A 32 -10.05 -4.23 -1.36
N LEU A 33 -9.23 -5.05 -0.68
CA LEU A 33 -9.24 -6.50 -0.86
C LEU A 33 -10.57 -7.12 -0.42
N ASP A 34 -11.20 -6.63 0.65
CA ASP A 34 -12.51 -7.11 1.11
C ASP A 34 -13.64 -6.75 0.13
N ASP A 35 -13.63 -5.54 -0.43
CA ASP A 35 -14.55 -5.10 -1.47
C ASP A 35 -14.39 -5.93 -2.75
N LEU A 36 -13.15 -6.12 -3.20
CA LEU A 36 -12.83 -7.05 -4.28
C LEU A 36 -13.38 -8.45 -3.97
N ALA A 37 -13.16 -8.97 -2.75
CA ALA A 37 -13.54 -10.34 -2.42
C ALA A 37 -15.05 -10.51 -2.38
N THR A 38 -15.77 -9.47 -1.94
CA THR A 38 -17.23 -9.41 -1.95
C THR A 38 -17.79 -9.30 -3.38
N GLY A 39 -17.12 -8.55 -4.25
CA GLY A 39 -17.46 -8.44 -5.67
C GLY A 39 -17.07 -9.66 -6.51
N ASN A 40 -16.24 -10.56 -5.97
CA ASN A 40 -15.81 -11.76 -6.66
C ASN A 40 -16.93 -12.82 -6.65
N PRO A 41 -17.20 -13.49 -7.78
CA PRO A 41 -18.23 -14.54 -7.86
C PRO A 41 -17.82 -15.80 -7.06
N GLN A 42 -16.54 -15.93 -6.73
CA GLN A 42 -16.00 -17.01 -5.92
C GLN A 42 -15.78 -16.53 -4.49
N LYS A 43 -16.08 -17.38 -3.51
CA LYS A 43 -15.77 -17.11 -2.10
C LYS A 43 -14.28 -17.38 -1.87
N LEU A 44 -13.50 -16.32 -1.78
CA LEU A 44 -12.04 -16.35 -1.69
C LEU A 44 -11.58 -16.00 -0.28
N ASP A 45 -10.84 -16.90 0.38
CA ASP A 45 -10.28 -16.71 1.72
C ASP A 45 -8.89 -16.04 1.69
N TRP A 46 -8.82 -14.87 1.04
CA TRP A 46 -7.56 -14.13 0.83
C TRP A 46 -6.80 -13.79 2.12
N ARG A 47 -7.48 -13.76 3.27
CA ARG A 47 -6.91 -13.49 4.60
C ARG A 47 -6.05 -14.63 5.13
N HIS A 48 -6.27 -15.86 4.66
CA HIS A 48 -5.54 -17.05 5.13
C HIS A 48 -4.86 -17.83 4.00
N SER A 49 -5.24 -17.58 2.75
CA SER A 49 -4.78 -18.31 1.58
C SER A 49 -4.15 -17.36 0.56
N ILE A 50 -2.85 -17.51 0.32
CA ILE A 50 -2.18 -16.77 -0.76
C ILE A 50 -2.77 -17.11 -2.14
N VAL A 51 -3.25 -18.34 -2.35
CA VAL A 51 -3.84 -18.77 -3.62
C VAL A 51 -5.08 -17.92 -3.92
N ASP A 52 -5.91 -17.71 -2.92
CA ASP A 52 -7.11 -16.90 -3.05
C ASP A 52 -6.80 -15.41 -3.10
N LEU A 53 -5.77 -14.94 -2.37
CA LEU A 53 -5.26 -13.58 -2.50
C LEU A 53 -4.74 -13.29 -3.93
N MET A 54 -4.00 -14.22 -4.53
CA MET A 54 -3.50 -14.08 -5.90
C MET A 54 -4.65 -14.01 -6.90
N LYS A 55 -5.65 -14.90 -6.79
CA LYS A 55 -6.85 -14.85 -7.64
C LYS A 55 -7.60 -13.53 -7.49
N LEU A 56 -7.73 -13.07 -6.26
CA LEU A 56 -8.46 -11.86 -5.91
C LEU A 56 -7.88 -10.63 -6.62
N VAL A 57 -6.55 -10.55 -6.72
CA VAL A 57 -5.83 -9.47 -7.41
C VAL A 57 -5.60 -9.75 -8.90
N GLY A 58 -6.18 -10.82 -9.44
CA GLY A 58 -6.08 -11.18 -10.86
C GLY A 58 -4.76 -11.84 -11.28
N MET A 59 -3.96 -12.34 -10.33
CA MET A 59 -2.78 -13.14 -10.62
C MET A 59 -3.13 -14.61 -10.76
N GLU A 60 -2.32 -15.33 -11.55
CA GLU A 60 -2.46 -16.78 -11.66
C GLU A 60 -1.94 -17.46 -10.39
N SER A 61 -2.79 -18.28 -9.77
CA SER A 61 -2.54 -18.88 -8.46
C SER A 61 -1.94 -20.29 -8.56
N SER A 62 -1.14 -20.54 -9.59
CA SER A 62 -0.51 -21.85 -9.84
C SER A 62 0.66 -22.10 -8.88
N LEU A 63 1.09 -23.36 -8.78
CA LEU A 63 2.32 -23.68 -8.04
C LEU A 63 3.56 -23.06 -8.70
N ALA A 64 3.54 -22.87 -10.02
CA ALA A 64 4.61 -22.22 -10.77
C ALA A 64 4.76 -20.74 -10.34
N GLU A 65 3.72 -19.91 -10.50
CA GLU A 65 3.78 -18.51 -10.05
C GLU A 65 4.13 -18.37 -8.57
N ARG A 66 3.60 -19.23 -7.69
CA ARG A 66 3.97 -19.18 -6.27
C ARG A 66 5.47 -19.42 -6.06
N LYS A 67 6.07 -20.35 -6.80
CA LYS A 67 7.52 -20.60 -6.71
C LYS A 67 8.34 -19.46 -7.29
N GLU A 68 7.92 -18.89 -8.42
CA GLU A 68 8.59 -17.73 -9.00
C GLU A 68 8.49 -16.52 -8.07
N LEU A 69 7.31 -16.25 -7.52
CA LEU A 69 7.11 -15.19 -6.54
C LEU A 69 7.93 -15.42 -5.27
N ALA A 70 8.06 -16.68 -4.85
CA ALA A 70 8.93 -17.02 -3.73
C ALA A 70 10.40 -16.72 -4.05
N ASP A 71 10.86 -17.02 -5.26
CA ASP A 71 12.21 -16.69 -5.72
C ASP A 71 12.45 -15.18 -5.78
N GLU A 72 11.53 -14.44 -6.41
CA GLU A 72 11.55 -12.97 -6.54
C GLU A 72 11.60 -12.27 -5.18
N LEU A 73 10.87 -12.81 -4.20
CA LEU A 73 10.81 -12.26 -2.84
C LEU A 73 11.94 -12.78 -1.93
N GLY A 74 12.80 -13.68 -2.43
CA GLY A 74 13.95 -14.20 -1.69
C GLY A 74 13.61 -15.26 -0.63
N TYR A 75 12.60 -16.10 -0.88
CA TYR A 75 12.27 -17.23 -0.01
C TYR A 75 13.42 -18.22 0.05
N SER A 76 14.00 -18.37 1.23
CA SER A 76 15.11 -19.30 1.49
C SER A 76 14.67 -20.62 2.14
N GLY A 77 13.37 -20.81 2.40
CA GLY A 77 12.85 -22.03 3.01
C GLY A 77 12.68 -23.17 2.01
N ASP A 78 12.14 -24.29 2.49
CA ASP A 78 11.86 -25.45 1.66
C ASP A 78 10.66 -25.18 0.73
N LYS A 79 10.88 -25.30 -0.59
CA LYS A 79 9.86 -25.08 -1.64
C LYS A 79 9.04 -26.35 -1.92
N SER A 80 9.40 -27.48 -1.33
CA SER A 80 8.61 -28.72 -1.34
C SER A 80 7.53 -28.65 -0.26
N ASP A 81 7.82 -28.02 0.88
CA ASP A 81 6.84 -27.69 1.90
C ASP A 81 5.96 -26.50 1.48
N SER A 82 4.95 -26.83 0.66
CA SER A 82 4.05 -25.84 0.10
C SER A 82 3.28 -25.09 1.19
N ALA A 83 3.03 -25.67 2.37
CA ALA A 83 2.30 -25.03 3.46
C ALA A 83 3.10 -23.87 4.07
N SER A 84 4.35 -24.10 4.49
CA SER A 84 5.23 -23.05 5.02
C SER A 84 5.51 -21.98 3.98
N MET A 85 5.73 -22.39 2.72
CA MET A 85 5.90 -21.45 1.61
C MET A 85 4.64 -20.60 1.41
N ASN A 86 3.43 -21.17 1.51
CA ASN A 86 2.16 -20.46 1.36
C ASN A 86 1.99 -19.37 2.42
N ILE A 87 2.27 -19.72 3.68
CA ILE A 87 2.13 -18.82 4.83
C ILE A 87 3.14 -17.67 4.69
N TRP A 88 4.39 -18.00 4.33
CA TRP A 88 5.41 -16.99 4.13
C TRP A 88 5.06 -16.06 2.96
N LEU A 89 4.67 -16.61 1.81
CA LEU A 89 4.29 -15.85 0.62
C LEU A 89 3.11 -14.93 0.90
N HIS A 90 2.08 -15.43 1.58
CA HIS A 90 0.91 -14.65 1.99
C HIS A 90 1.32 -13.36 2.71
N LYS A 91 2.19 -13.48 3.72
CA LYS A 91 2.72 -12.34 4.47
C LYS A 91 3.53 -11.39 3.60
N GLN A 92 4.39 -11.91 2.73
CA GLN A 92 5.20 -11.05 1.86
C GLN A 92 4.37 -10.27 0.84
N VAL A 93 3.37 -10.90 0.24
CA VAL A 93 2.47 -10.23 -0.72
C VAL A 93 1.67 -9.14 -0.02
N ILE A 94 1.10 -9.44 1.16
CA ILE A 94 0.38 -8.44 1.96
C ILE A 94 1.30 -7.27 2.34
N LYS A 95 2.54 -7.56 2.77
CA LYS A 95 3.54 -6.54 3.06
C LYS A 95 3.84 -5.67 1.84
N LYS A 96 4.08 -6.28 0.67
CA LYS A 96 4.34 -5.56 -0.58
C LYS A 96 3.17 -4.68 -1.00
N LEU A 97 1.95 -5.15 -0.79
CA LEU A 97 0.75 -4.38 -1.07
C LEU A 97 0.61 -3.19 -0.11
N SER A 98 0.97 -3.37 1.17
CA SER A 98 1.06 -2.27 2.13
C SER A 98 2.11 -1.23 1.75
N GLU A 99 3.29 -1.66 1.28
CA GLU A 99 4.37 -0.77 0.85
C GLU A 99 3.98 0.11 -0.35
N ASN A 100 3.13 -0.38 -1.25
CA ASN A 100 2.74 0.33 -2.48
C ASN A 100 1.39 1.05 -2.39
N GLY A 101 0.55 0.70 -1.41
CA GLY A 101 -0.86 1.06 -1.42
C GLY A 101 -1.47 1.38 -0.06
N GLY A 102 -0.70 1.49 1.02
CA GLY A 102 -1.18 2.03 2.28
C GLY A 102 -1.36 1.02 3.41
N LYS A 103 -2.31 1.27 4.32
CA LYS A 103 -2.35 0.62 5.63
C LYS A 103 -2.91 -0.80 5.53
N VAL A 104 -2.25 -1.74 6.20
CA VAL A 104 -2.70 -3.11 6.42
C VAL A 104 -2.72 -3.35 7.94
N PRO A 105 -3.74 -4.01 8.51
CA PRO A 105 -3.81 -4.36 9.91
C PRO A 105 -2.72 -5.38 10.26
N ALA A 106 -2.13 -5.21 11.45
CA ALA A 106 -1.04 -6.04 11.92
C ALA A 106 -1.41 -7.54 11.99
N GLU A 107 -2.69 -7.87 12.16
CA GLU A 107 -3.20 -9.25 12.18
C GLU A 107 -2.88 -10.03 10.90
N LEU A 108 -2.72 -9.35 9.75
CA LEU A 108 -2.38 -9.97 8.46
C LEU A 108 -0.87 -9.99 8.19
N MET A 109 -0.10 -9.30 9.02
CA MET A 109 1.37 -9.23 8.94
C MET A 109 2.05 -10.21 9.90
N ASP A 110 1.31 -10.78 10.87
CA ASP A 110 1.81 -11.61 11.96
C ASP A 110 1.96 -13.10 11.63
#